data_AF-A0A7R9DNC2-F1
#
_entry.id   AF-A0A7R9DNC2-F1
#
_cell.length_a   1.000
_cell.length_b   1.000
_cell.length_c   1.000
_cell.angle_alpha   90.00
_cell.angle_beta   90.00
_cell.angle_gamma   90.00
#
_symmetry.space_group_name_H-M   'P 1'
#
loop_
_entity.id
_entity.type
_entity.pdbx_description
1 polymer ?
#
loop_
_entity_poly.entity_id
_entity_poly.type
_entity_poly.pdbx_seq_one_letter_code
_entity_poly.pdbx_strand_id
1 'polypeptide(L)'
;MDSIYDSLLVDFSTALNEWTFSIFSKVVRMFIRILFVTQGFYRVNYDARNWALLTNYLNSESFTNIHVLNRAQLLDDAFNLARAGVMNYGTALSLTKYLSRETDYIPWYSALTGFNYLDRRIRGMSEYDHHTFKKYVLRLFETVNNTLGFEEQETDSHTTKINRNLIMSWLCNYEVKSCTDYAKREFAALMNDPDSYYISPNLKSVVYCNGLRFGGEEEWDFLWNRYLNHNVNTEQVIILGVLGCTKNETLAHRYLRTTITADSGVRSQDYYRIYPSVYNNPYGVEHAISFLE
;
A
#
# COMPACT_ATOMS: atom_id res chain seq x y z
N MET A 1 -44.07 -4.36 -60.15
CA MET A 1 -42.93 -5.28 -60.44
C MET A 1 -41.70 -4.54 -59.99
N ASP A 2 -41.51 -4.69 -58.69
CA ASP A 2 -40.78 -3.81 -57.80
C ASP A 2 -39.29 -4.10 -57.80
N SER A 3 -38.51 -3.03 -57.87
CA SER A 3 -37.46 -2.70 -56.89
C SER A 3 -36.81 -3.88 -56.16
N ILE A 4 -35.78 -4.48 -56.77
CA ILE A 4 -34.76 -5.28 -56.06
C ILE A 4 -33.39 -4.95 -56.69
N TYR A 5 -32.81 -3.80 -56.33
CA TYR A 5 -31.38 -3.53 -56.61
C TYR A 5 -30.67 -2.70 -55.53
N ASP A 6 -31.20 -2.60 -54.31
CA ASP A 6 -30.66 -1.67 -53.30
C ASP A 6 -30.59 -2.22 -51.86
N SER A 7 -30.03 -3.43 -51.67
CA SER A 7 -29.86 -3.98 -50.30
C SER A 7 -28.62 -4.85 -50.06
N LEU A 8 -27.51 -4.57 -50.73
CA LEU A 8 -26.24 -5.29 -50.50
C LEU A 8 -25.07 -4.43 -49.98
N LEU A 9 -25.36 -3.22 -49.49
CA LEU A 9 -24.46 -2.55 -48.54
C LEU A 9 -24.79 -3.03 -47.12
N VAL A 10 -24.49 -4.30 -46.86
CA VAL A 10 -24.32 -4.76 -45.48
C VAL A 10 -23.13 -3.96 -44.94
N ASP A 11 -23.46 -3.14 -43.95
CA ASP A 11 -22.58 -2.20 -43.26
C ASP A 11 -21.31 -2.90 -42.75
N PHE A 12 -20.24 -2.82 -43.55
CA PHE A 12 -18.93 -3.40 -43.23
C PHE A 12 -18.34 -2.78 -41.96
N SER A 13 -18.81 -1.61 -41.52
CA SER A 13 -18.34 -0.93 -40.31
C SER A 13 -18.85 -1.60 -39.02
N THR A 14 -20.10 -2.09 -39.02
CA THR A 14 -20.69 -2.81 -37.89
C THR A 14 -20.17 -4.25 -37.80
N ALA A 15 -19.97 -4.92 -38.94
CA ALA A 15 -19.34 -6.24 -38.98
C ALA A 15 -17.87 -6.20 -38.51
N LEU A 16 -17.09 -5.18 -38.87
CA LEU A 16 -15.73 -5.01 -38.35
C LEU A 16 -15.71 -4.79 -36.83
N ASN A 17 -16.68 -4.08 -36.27
CA ASN A 17 -16.79 -3.87 -34.82
C ASN A 17 -17.18 -5.16 -34.07
N GLU A 18 -18.10 -5.98 -34.61
CA GLU A 18 -18.44 -7.27 -34.00
C GLU A 18 -17.32 -8.31 -34.13
N TRP A 19 -16.59 -8.33 -35.25
CA TRP A 19 -15.45 -9.24 -35.45
C TRP A 19 -14.24 -8.83 -34.62
N THR A 20 -13.93 -7.54 -34.52
CA THR A 20 -12.88 -7.05 -33.62
C THR A 20 -13.26 -7.30 -32.17
N PHE A 21 -14.51 -7.10 -31.77
CA PHE A 21 -14.98 -7.44 -30.41
C PHE A 21 -14.98 -8.94 -30.15
N SER A 22 -15.30 -9.79 -31.13
CA SER A 22 -15.25 -11.26 -31.03
C SER A 22 -13.83 -11.81 -30.96
N ILE A 23 -12.89 -11.25 -31.74
CA ILE A 23 -11.47 -11.58 -31.68
C ILE A 23 -10.87 -11.04 -30.39
N PHE A 24 -11.20 -9.82 -29.97
CA PHE A 24 -10.76 -9.24 -28.71
C PHE A 24 -11.33 -10.02 -27.51
N SER A 25 -12.60 -10.44 -27.57
CA SER A 25 -13.23 -11.34 -26.61
C SER A 25 -12.56 -12.72 -26.58
N LYS A 26 -12.19 -13.29 -27.73
CA LYS A 26 -11.44 -14.56 -27.79
C LYS A 26 -10.01 -14.43 -27.29
N VAL A 27 -9.33 -13.32 -27.59
CA VAL A 27 -7.97 -13.01 -27.12
C VAL A 27 -7.99 -12.73 -25.62
N VAL A 28 -8.93 -11.92 -25.12
CA VAL A 28 -9.17 -11.70 -23.70
C VAL A 28 -9.58 -13.00 -23.02
N ARG A 29 -10.41 -13.87 -23.61
CA ARG A 29 -10.70 -15.22 -23.09
C ARG A 29 -9.47 -16.14 -23.10
N MET A 30 -8.57 -15.99 -24.06
CA MET A 30 -7.31 -16.74 -24.13
C MET A 30 -6.31 -16.24 -23.06
N PHE A 31 -6.23 -14.94 -22.82
CA PHE A 31 -5.51 -14.35 -21.69
C PHE A 31 -6.12 -14.75 -20.35
N ILE A 32 -7.45 -14.69 -20.22
CA ILE A 32 -8.20 -15.12 -19.04
C ILE A 32 -8.00 -16.63 -18.76
N ARG A 33 -7.87 -17.46 -19.80
CA ARG A 33 -7.53 -18.90 -19.64
C ARG A 33 -6.10 -19.12 -19.12
N ILE A 34 -5.14 -18.28 -19.50
CA ILE A 34 -3.78 -18.30 -18.92
C ILE A 34 -3.76 -17.70 -17.50
N LEU A 35 -4.73 -16.84 -17.20
CA LEU A 35 -4.94 -16.21 -15.89
C LEU A 35 -5.87 -17.02 -14.95
N PHE A 36 -6.22 -18.27 -15.27
CA PHE A 36 -6.87 -19.18 -14.30
C PHE A 36 -5.87 -19.79 -13.29
N VAL A 37 -4.68 -19.18 -13.16
CA VAL A 37 -3.51 -19.80 -12.52
C VAL A 37 -2.96 -18.97 -11.37
N THR A 38 -3.82 -18.47 -10.49
CA THR A 38 -3.41 -18.22 -9.11
C THR A 38 -3.17 -19.52 -8.32
N GLN A 39 -3.25 -20.69 -8.98
CA GLN A 39 -2.86 -21.99 -8.43
C GLN A 39 -1.43 -22.44 -8.80
N GLY A 40 -0.77 -21.80 -9.78
CA GLY A 40 0.55 -22.21 -10.24
C GLY A 40 1.66 -21.43 -9.55
N PHE A 41 2.70 -22.12 -9.11
CA PHE A 41 3.87 -21.50 -8.48
C PHE A 41 4.86 -20.99 -9.54
N TYR A 42 4.46 -19.98 -10.31
CA TYR A 42 5.28 -19.33 -11.32
C TYR A 42 4.82 -17.90 -11.61
N ARG A 43 5.72 -17.09 -12.18
CA ARG A 43 5.43 -15.75 -12.69
C ARG A 43 5.15 -15.80 -14.18
N VAL A 44 4.28 -14.91 -14.67
CA VAL A 44 3.96 -14.85 -16.10
C VAL A 44 4.54 -13.59 -16.72
N ASN A 45 5.33 -13.78 -17.78
CA ASN A 45 5.78 -12.68 -18.62
C ASN A 45 5.10 -12.76 -19.98
N TYR A 46 4.75 -11.59 -20.51
CA TYR A 46 4.22 -11.41 -21.85
C TYR A 46 5.21 -10.59 -22.69
N ASP A 47 5.09 -10.65 -24.02
CA ASP A 47 5.81 -9.72 -24.88
C ASP A 47 5.27 -8.28 -24.74
N ALA A 48 6.01 -7.31 -25.26
CA ALA A 48 5.70 -5.89 -25.14
C ALA A 48 4.31 -5.51 -25.69
N ARG A 49 3.85 -6.17 -26.77
CA ARG A 49 2.53 -5.91 -27.35
C ARG A 49 1.43 -6.38 -26.40
N ASN A 50 1.59 -7.56 -25.83
CA ASN A 50 0.62 -8.11 -24.89
C ASN A 50 0.57 -7.33 -23.56
N TRP A 51 1.70 -6.88 -23.04
CA TRP A 51 1.71 -5.95 -21.90
C TRP A 51 1.01 -4.64 -22.21
N ALA A 52 1.17 -4.09 -23.41
CA ALA A 52 0.45 -2.88 -23.83
C ALA A 52 -1.07 -3.12 -23.92
N LEU A 53 -1.50 -4.27 -24.47
CA LEU A 53 -2.93 -4.64 -24.52
C LEU A 53 -3.53 -4.79 -23.12
N LEU A 54 -2.84 -5.47 -22.21
CA LEU A 54 -3.25 -5.62 -20.81
C LEU A 54 -3.32 -4.27 -20.10
N THR A 55 -2.32 -3.41 -20.31
CA THR A 55 -2.31 -2.05 -19.76
C THR A 55 -3.49 -1.24 -20.25
N ASN A 56 -3.79 -1.27 -21.55
CA ASN A 56 -4.94 -0.56 -22.12
C ASN A 56 -6.27 -1.10 -21.58
N TYR A 57 -6.40 -2.42 -21.45
CA TYR A 57 -7.61 -3.04 -20.90
C TYR A 57 -7.84 -2.67 -19.44
N LEU A 58 -6.80 -2.77 -18.60
CA LEU A 58 -6.88 -2.33 -17.21
C LEU A 58 -7.18 -0.84 -17.11
N ASN A 59 -6.74 -0.04 -18.07
CA ASN A 59 -7.04 1.38 -18.09
C ASN A 59 -8.47 1.73 -18.58
N SER A 60 -9.27 0.75 -19.01
CA SER A 60 -10.65 0.94 -19.42
C SER A 60 -11.63 0.83 -18.24
N GLU A 61 -12.87 1.26 -18.45
CA GLU A 61 -14.00 1.07 -17.50
C GLU A 61 -14.34 -0.42 -17.27
N SER A 62 -13.87 -1.31 -18.15
CA SER A 62 -14.14 -2.75 -18.10
C SER A 62 -13.08 -3.55 -17.34
N PHE A 63 -12.15 -2.90 -16.63
CA PHE A 63 -11.04 -3.58 -15.95
C PHE A 63 -11.48 -4.64 -14.94
N THR A 64 -12.66 -4.47 -14.34
CA THR A 64 -13.27 -5.40 -13.38
C THR A 64 -13.64 -6.76 -13.98
N ASN A 65 -13.71 -6.87 -15.30
CA ASN A 65 -13.84 -8.16 -16.00
C ASN A 65 -12.60 -9.05 -15.83
N ILE A 66 -11.44 -8.46 -15.55
CA ILE A 66 -10.28 -9.23 -15.08
C ILE A 66 -10.48 -9.45 -13.59
N HIS A 67 -10.54 -10.73 -13.18
CA HIS A 67 -10.72 -11.12 -11.79
C HIS A 67 -9.71 -10.45 -10.86
N VAL A 68 -10.13 -10.08 -9.65
CA VAL A 68 -9.33 -9.33 -8.66
C VAL A 68 -7.95 -9.95 -8.40
N LEU A 69 -7.87 -11.28 -8.31
CA LEU A 69 -6.61 -12.00 -8.12
C LEU A 69 -5.66 -11.86 -9.31
N ASN A 70 -6.21 -11.78 -10.53
CA ASN A 70 -5.42 -11.66 -11.75
C ASN A 70 -4.89 -10.24 -11.92
N ARG A 71 -5.67 -9.23 -11.51
CA ARG A 71 -5.19 -7.84 -11.47
C ARG A 71 -4.03 -7.70 -10.48
N ALA A 72 -4.14 -8.33 -9.32
CA ALA A 72 -3.06 -8.38 -8.33
C ALA A 72 -1.82 -9.14 -8.84
N GLN A 73 -2.01 -10.27 -9.54
CA GLN A 73 -0.91 -11.02 -10.15
C GLN A 73 -0.20 -10.19 -11.23
N LEU A 74 -0.94 -9.52 -12.11
CA LEU A 74 -0.36 -8.67 -13.15
C LEU A 74 0.52 -7.57 -12.56
N LEU A 75 0.09 -6.94 -11.47
CA LEU A 75 0.90 -5.96 -10.74
C LEU A 75 2.15 -6.58 -10.11
N ASP A 76 2.00 -7.72 -9.40
CA ASP A 76 3.11 -8.38 -8.71
C ASP A 76 4.16 -8.85 -9.71
N ASP A 77 3.73 -9.52 -10.78
CA ASP A 77 4.61 -9.99 -11.86
C ASP A 77 5.28 -8.83 -12.57
N ALA A 78 4.56 -7.75 -12.91
CA ALA A 78 5.16 -6.60 -13.57
C ALA A 78 6.27 -5.95 -12.73
N PHE A 79 6.05 -5.75 -11.41
CA PHE A 79 7.08 -5.19 -10.53
C PHE A 79 8.29 -6.12 -10.38
N ASN A 80 8.07 -7.42 -10.23
CA ASN A 80 9.17 -8.37 -10.06
C ASN A 80 9.95 -8.60 -11.37
N LEU A 81 9.28 -8.64 -12.52
CA LEU A 81 9.92 -8.70 -13.83
C LEU A 81 10.74 -7.45 -14.13
N ALA A 82 10.22 -6.26 -13.76
CA ALA A 82 10.96 -5.02 -13.89
C ALA A 82 12.19 -5.00 -12.98
N ARG A 83 12.04 -5.44 -11.72
CA ARG A 83 13.15 -5.58 -10.78
C ARG A 83 14.22 -6.56 -11.24
N ALA A 84 13.84 -7.63 -11.93
CA ALA A 84 14.75 -8.61 -12.49
C ALA A 84 15.42 -8.16 -13.80
N GLY A 85 15.07 -6.97 -14.33
CA GLY A 85 15.58 -6.48 -15.61
C GLY A 85 14.99 -7.18 -16.85
N VAL A 86 13.96 -8.01 -16.67
CA VAL A 86 13.26 -8.72 -17.76
C VAL A 86 12.27 -7.78 -18.48
N MET A 87 11.79 -6.76 -17.77
CA MET A 87 10.89 -5.72 -18.28
C MET A 87 11.42 -4.33 -17.90
N ASN A 88 11.08 -3.29 -18.68
CA ASN A 88 11.33 -1.91 -18.29
C ASN A 88 10.31 -1.43 -17.22
N TYR A 89 10.77 -0.69 -16.21
CA TYR A 89 9.90 -0.05 -15.21
C TYR A 89 8.83 0.85 -15.83
N GLY A 90 9.08 1.48 -16.99
CA GLY A 90 8.07 2.25 -17.72
C GLY A 90 6.83 1.44 -18.11
N THR A 91 6.98 0.14 -18.41
CA THR A 91 5.86 -0.78 -18.66
C THR A 91 5.12 -1.08 -17.36
N ALA A 92 5.83 -1.46 -16.29
CA ALA A 92 5.23 -1.75 -14.99
C ALA A 92 4.49 -0.53 -14.40
N LEU A 93 5.09 0.66 -14.46
CA LEU A 93 4.49 1.92 -14.00
C LEU A 93 3.37 2.43 -14.91
N SER A 94 3.32 1.99 -16.18
CA SER A 94 2.17 2.27 -17.05
C SER A 94 0.98 1.39 -16.70
N LEU A 95 1.23 0.14 -16.30
CA LEU A 95 0.21 -0.78 -15.81
C LEU A 95 -0.49 -0.18 -14.58
N THR A 96 0.26 0.24 -13.56
CA THR A 96 -0.27 0.75 -12.28
C THR A 96 -1.17 1.99 -12.40
N LYS A 97 -1.19 2.68 -13.55
CA LYS A 97 -2.08 3.84 -13.76
C LYS A 97 -3.56 3.51 -13.55
N TYR A 98 -3.96 2.25 -13.76
CA TYR A 98 -5.35 1.87 -13.53
C TYR A 98 -5.79 1.93 -12.06
N LEU A 99 -4.83 1.88 -11.12
CA LEU A 99 -5.11 1.90 -9.69
C LEU A 99 -5.89 3.14 -9.26
N SER A 100 -5.85 4.23 -10.03
CA SER A 100 -6.69 5.41 -9.78
C SER A 100 -8.20 5.12 -9.82
N ARG A 101 -8.63 3.95 -10.31
CA ARG A 101 -10.03 3.46 -10.32
C ARG A 101 -10.22 2.18 -9.50
N GLU A 102 -9.16 1.60 -8.96
CA GLU A 102 -9.21 0.35 -8.19
C GLU A 102 -9.58 0.63 -6.74
N THR A 103 -10.40 -0.23 -6.15
CA THR A 103 -10.79 -0.15 -4.74
C THR A 103 -10.61 -1.48 -4.00
N ASP A 104 -10.34 -2.57 -4.72
CA ASP A 104 -10.12 -3.87 -4.09
C ASP A 104 -8.79 -3.93 -3.33
N TYR A 105 -8.81 -4.59 -2.17
CA TYR A 105 -7.64 -4.75 -1.31
C TYR A 105 -6.46 -5.45 -1.99
N ILE A 106 -6.72 -6.57 -2.69
CA ILE A 106 -5.65 -7.48 -3.16
C ILE A 106 -4.76 -6.81 -4.22
N PRO A 107 -5.30 -6.12 -5.24
CA PRO A 107 -4.46 -5.40 -6.19
C PRO A 107 -3.71 -4.22 -5.55
N TRP A 108 -4.34 -3.49 -4.62
CA TRP A 108 -3.66 -2.44 -3.86
C TRP A 108 -2.50 -2.99 -3.03
N TYR A 109 -2.68 -4.11 -2.32
CA TYR A 109 -1.63 -4.77 -1.57
C TYR A 109 -0.43 -5.17 -2.45
N SER A 110 -0.72 -5.76 -3.62
CA SER A 110 0.30 -6.11 -4.61
C SER A 110 1.06 -4.87 -5.12
N ALA A 111 0.33 -3.83 -5.52
CA ALA A 111 0.92 -2.58 -6.00
C ALA A 111 1.82 -1.91 -4.93
N LEU A 112 1.34 -1.85 -3.69
CA LEU A 112 2.06 -1.19 -2.60
C LEU A 112 3.29 -1.98 -2.17
N THR A 113 3.33 -3.29 -2.35
CA THR A 113 4.55 -4.08 -2.17
C THR A 113 5.62 -3.67 -3.19
N GLY A 114 5.24 -3.53 -4.46
CA GLY A 114 6.12 -3.03 -5.52
C GLY A 114 6.56 -1.58 -5.31
N PHE A 115 5.63 -0.70 -4.93
CA PHE A 115 5.94 0.70 -4.62
C PHE A 115 6.83 0.84 -3.40
N ASN A 116 6.71 -0.02 -2.36
CA ASN A 116 7.56 0.06 -1.18
C ASN A 116 9.03 -0.16 -1.54
N TYR A 117 9.30 -1.13 -2.41
CA TYR A 117 10.66 -1.36 -2.93
C TYR A 117 11.21 -0.12 -3.63
N LEU A 118 10.40 0.51 -4.49
CA LEU A 118 10.81 1.72 -5.21
C LEU A 118 10.99 2.92 -4.28
N ASP A 119 10.05 3.17 -3.36
CA ASP A 119 10.12 4.29 -2.41
C ASP A 119 11.41 4.26 -1.61
N ARG A 120 11.77 3.10 -1.04
CA ARG A 120 13.00 2.92 -0.25
C ARG A 120 14.28 3.20 -1.03
N ARG A 121 14.30 2.89 -2.34
CA ARG A 121 15.48 3.13 -3.19
C ARG A 121 15.55 4.58 -3.65
N ILE A 122 14.43 5.12 -4.12
CA ILE A 122 14.35 6.49 -4.63
C ILE A 122 14.61 7.51 -3.51
N ARG A 123 14.17 7.22 -2.29
CA ARG A 123 14.45 8.06 -1.10
C ARG A 123 15.94 8.32 -0.88
N GLY A 124 16.81 7.35 -1.19
CA GLY A 124 18.27 7.49 -1.08
C GLY A 124 18.95 8.11 -2.30
N MET A 125 18.22 8.40 -3.38
CA MET A 125 18.79 8.95 -4.62
C MET A 125 18.82 10.47 -4.61
N SER A 126 17.65 11.11 -4.56
CA SER A 126 17.53 12.56 -4.47
C SER A 126 16.14 12.95 -3.92
N GLU A 127 16.08 14.09 -3.25
CA GLU A 127 14.80 14.64 -2.77
C GLU A 127 13.83 14.93 -3.92
N TYR A 128 14.34 15.40 -5.06
CA TYR A 128 13.54 15.71 -6.24
C TYR A 128 12.87 14.45 -6.82
N ASP A 129 13.62 13.35 -6.96
CA ASP A 129 13.10 12.09 -7.49
C ASP A 129 12.09 11.48 -6.52
N HIS A 130 12.39 11.52 -5.21
CA HIS A 130 11.49 11.03 -4.17
C HIS A 130 10.17 11.80 -4.15
N HIS A 131 10.23 13.13 -4.24
CA HIS A 131 9.04 13.98 -4.34
C HIS A 131 8.22 13.70 -5.60
N THR A 132 8.88 13.50 -6.74
CA THR A 132 8.21 13.19 -8.01
C THR A 132 7.51 11.83 -7.94
N PHE A 133 8.17 10.82 -7.39
CA PHE A 133 7.60 9.50 -7.18
C PHE A 133 6.44 9.53 -6.19
N LYS A 134 6.60 10.22 -5.04
CA LYS A 134 5.55 10.45 -4.04
C LYS A 134 4.31 11.07 -4.67
N LYS A 135 4.46 12.13 -5.48
CA LYS A 135 3.35 12.77 -6.21
C LYS A 135 2.65 11.82 -7.17
N TYR A 136 3.42 11.02 -7.92
CA TYR A 136 2.85 10.02 -8.82
C TYR A 136 2.00 8.99 -8.06
N VAL A 137 2.56 8.41 -7.00
CA VAL A 137 1.88 7.41 -6.18
C VAL A 137 0.61 8.00 -5.56
N LEU A 138 0.68 9.19 -4.94
CA LEU A 138 -0.48 9.84 -4.32
C LEU A 138 -1.66 10.09 -5.27
N ARG A 139 -1.39 10.36 -6.56
CA ARG A 139 -2.47 10.50 -7.56
C ARG A 139 -3.28 9.22 -7.78
N LEU A 140 -2.69 8.05 -7.52
CA LEU A 140 -3.39 6.78 -7.65
C LEU A 140 -4.36 6.55 -6.49
N PHE A 141 -4.14 7.18 -5.34
CA PHE A 141 -4.90 6.93 -4.11
C PHE A 141 -6.28 7.61 -4.06
N GLU A 142 -6.56 8.55 -4.96
CA GLU A 142 -7.72 9.44 -4.87
C GLU A 142 -9.05 8.70 -4.70
N THR A 143 -9.37 7.79 -5.62
CA THR A 143 -10.64 7.02 -5.59
C THR A 143 -10.73 6.11 -4.36
N VAL A 144 -9.68 5.36 -4.05
CA VAL A 144 -9.70 4.41 -2.93
C VAL A 144 -9.79 5.16 -1.59
N ASN A 145 -9.10 6.28 -1.44
CA ASN A 145 -9.16 7.11 -0.24
C ASN A 145 -10.56 7.71 -0.04
N ASN A 146 -11.17 8.24 -1.11
CA ASN A 146 -12.53 8.78 -1.06
C ASN A 146 -13.58 7.72 -0.74
N THR A 147 -13.33 6.48 -1.14
CA THR A 147 -14.24 5.34 -0.90
C THR A 147 -14.14 4.82 0.54
N LEU A 148 -12.92 4.69 1.06
CA LEU A 148 -12.68 4.07 2.37
C LEU A 148 -12.84 5.05 3.53
N GLY A 149 -12.41 6.30 3.36
CA GLY A 149 -12.26 7.25 4.46
C GLY A 149 -11.28 6.78 5.54
N PHE A 150 -11.26 7.47 6.68
CA PHE A 150 -10.36 7.16 7.80
C PHE A 150 -11.06 6.49 9.00
N GLU A 151 -12.38 6.61 9.09
CA GLU A 151 -13.18 6.09 10.20
C GLU A 151 -13.79 4.74 9.81
N GLU A 152 -13.60 3.71 10.65
CA GLU A 152 -14.27 2.42 10.44
C GLU A 152 -15.76 2.53 10.72
N GLN A 153 -16.56 1.93 9.84
CA GLN A 153 -18.00 1.82 9.98
C GLN A 153 -18.38 0.42 10.48
N GLU A 154 -19.52 0.30 11.15
CA GLU A 154 -20.04 -1.01 11.60
C GLU A 154 -20.34 -1.94 10.42
N THR A 155 -20.74 -1.38 9.29
CA THR A 155 -21.05 -2.09 8.04
C THR A 155 -19.81 -2.50 7.25
N ASP A 156 -18.60 -2.08 7.67
CA ASP A 156 -17.38 -2.41 6.95
C ASP A 156 -17.06 -3.90 7.02
N SER A 157 -16.83 -4.49 5.85
CA SER A 157 -16.26 -5.84 5.76
C SER A 157 -14.85 -5.90 6.34
N HIS A 158 -14.38 -7.10 6.71
CA HIS A 158 -12.99 -7.29 7.14
C HIS A 158 -11.99 -6.78 6.09
N THR A 159 -12.22 -7.08 4.81
CA THR A 159 -11.39 -6.63 3.69
C THR A 159 -11.35 -5.10 3.58
N THR A 160 -12.49 -4.43 3.82
CA THR A 160 -12.56 -2.96 3.83
C THR A 160 -11.70 -2.37 4.94
N LYS A 161 -11.76 -2.94 6.15
CA LYS A 161 -10.97 -2.48 7.31
C LYS A 161 -9.47 -2.62 7.09
N ILE A 162 -9.01 -3.77 6.59
CA ILE A 162 -7.59 -3.98 6.30
C ILE A 162 -7.11 -3.13 5.12
N ASN A 163 -7.97 -2.87 4.12
CA ASN A 163 -7.63 -1.97 3.03
C ASN A 163 -7.50 -0.53 3.51
N ARG A 164 -8.40 -0.08 4.38
CA ARG A 164 -8.32 1.24 5.01
C ARG A 164 -7.00 1.41 5.75
N ASN A 165 -6.63 0.46 6.60
CA ASN A 165 -5.35 0.49 7.31
C ASN A 165 -4.15 0.55 6.33
N LEU A 166 -4.15 -0.31 5.31
CA LEU A 166 -3.12 -0.33 4.27
C LEU A 166 -2.97 1.05 3.59
N ILE A 167 -4.09 1.63 3.15
CA ILE A 167 -4.12 2.93 2.47
C ILE A 167 -3.69 4.07 3.40
N MET A 168 -4.23 4.09 4.62
CA MET A 168 -3.88 5.07 5.65
C MET A 168 -2.40 5.06 5.99
N SER A 169 -1.79 3.87 6.11
CA SER A 169 -0.36 3.76 6.41
C SER A 169 0.48 4.51 5.37
N TRP A 170 0.13 4.42 4.09
CA TRP A 170 0.81 5.13 3.01
C TRP A 170 0.54 6.64 3.02
N LEU A 171 -0.73 7.04 3.12
CA LEU A 171 -1.11 8.45 3.13
C LEU A 171 -0.46 9.21 4.29
N CYS A 172 -0.47 8.62 5.49
CA CYS A 172 0.15 9.22 6.66
C CYS A 172 1.68 9.19 6.59
N ASN A 173 2.31 8.12 6.07
CA ASN A 173 3.77 8.10 5.85
C ASN A 173 4.22 9.11 4.79
N TYR A 174 3.35 9.44 3.84
CA TYR A 174 3.53 10.52 2.87
C TYR A 174 3.06 11.88 3.40
N GLU A 175 2.74 11.98 4.68
CA GLU A 175 2.37 13.23 5.36
C GLU A 175 1.19 13.96 4.68
N VAL A 176 0.24 13.20 4.13
CA VAL A 176 -1.01 13.76 3.62
C VAL A 176 -1.80 14.34 4.79
N LYS A 177 -2.04 15.66 4.74
CA LYS A 177 -2.58 16.44 5.85
C LYS A 177 -3.84 15.83 6.47
N SER A 178 -4.80 15.40 5.65
CA SER A 178 -6.04 14.79 6.14
C SER A 178 -5.82 13.52 6.96
N CYS A 179 -4.85 12.69 6.57
CA CYS A 179 -4.47 11.48 7.32
C CYS A 179 -3.73 11.84 8.61
N THR A 180 -2.78 12.77 8.54
CA THR A 180 -1.99 13.18 9.71
C THR A 180 -2.83 13.90 10.75
N ASP A 181 -3.76 14.75 10.32
CA ASP A 181 -4.67 15.48 11.21
C ASP A 181 -5.64 14.52 11.91
N TYR A 182 -6.17 13.53 11.17
CA TYR A 182 -6.94 12.42 11.75
C TYR A 182 -6.13 11.67 12.81
N ALA A 183 -4.94 11.16 12.45
CA ALA A 183 -4.13 10.37 13.37
C ALA A 183 -3.72 11.16 14.63
N LYS A 184 -3.38 12.44 14.50
CA LYS A 184 -3.09 13.33 15.64
C LYS A 184 -4.30 13.50 16.55
N ARG A 185 -5.48 13.73 15.97
CA ARG A 185 -6.73 13.89 16.71
C ARG A 185 -7.06 12.64 17.53
N GLU A 186 -7.03 11.46 16.90
CA GLU A 186 -7.31 10.19 17.59
C GLU A 186 -6.27 9.90 18.68
N PHE A 187 -4.99 10.20 18.42
CA PHE A 187 -3.94 10.01 19.42
C PHE A 187 -4.09 10.96 20.62
N ALA A 188 -4.39 12.23 20.38
CA ALA A 188 -4.65 13.20 21.43
C ALA A 188 -5.90 12.83 22.25
N ALA A 189 -6.95 12.33 21.60
CA ALA A 189 -8.13 11.83 22.29
C ALA A 189 -7.81 10.62 23.19
N LEU A 190 -6.95 9.70 22.73
CA LEU A 190 -6.44 8.62 23.58
C LEU A 190 -5.64 9.15 24.79
N MET A 191 -4.79 10.17 24.62
CA MET A 191 -4.04 10.72 25.75
C MET A 191 -4.94 11.41 26.78
N ASN A 192 -6.03 12.04 26.32
CA ASN A 192 -7.00 12.70 27.21
C ASN A 192 -7.86 11.70 28.01
N ASP A 193 -8.15 10.53 27.43
CA ASP A 193 -8.92 9.46 28.09
C ASP A 193 -8.27 8.08 27.83
N PRO A 194 -7.14 7.78 28.52
CA PRO A 194 -6.30 6.61 28.23
C PRO A 194 -6.97 5.25 28.42
N ASP A 195 -8.01 5.22 29.26
CA ASP A 195 -8.68 3.99 29.68
C ASP A 195 -9.99 3.74 28.92
N SER A 196 -10.71 4.79 28.52
CA SER A 196 -12.04 4.65 27.91
C SER A 196 -12.07 4.98 26.41
N TYR A 197 -11.13 5.77 25.89
CA TYR A 197 -11.12 6.10 24.47
C TYR A 197 -10.77 4.89 23.59
N TYR A 198 -11.71 4.52 22.72
CA TYR A 198 -11.57 3.36 21.85
C TYR A 198 -10.96 3.75 20.50
N ILE A 199 -9.77 3.21 20.23
CA ILE A 199 -9.18 3.18 18.88
C ILE A 199 -9.29 1.75 18.35
N SER A 200 -9.85 1.62 17.14
CA SER A 200 -9.92 0.32 16.46
C SER A 200 -8.53 -0.35 16.42
N PRO A 201 -8.42 -1.65 16.79
CA PRO A 201 -7.17 -2.38 16.73
C PRO A 201 -6.45 -2.29 15.38
N ASN A 202 -7.19 -2.19 14.28
CA ASN A 202 -6.61 -2.04 12.93
C ASN A 202 -5.91 -0.69 12.75
N LEU A 203 -6.39 0.36 13.40
CA LEU A 203 -5.89 1.72 13.23
C LEU A 203 -4.80 2.10 14.23
N LYS A 204 -4.68 1.37 15.36
CA LYS A 204 -3.71 1.68 16.43
C LYS A 204 -2.29 1.89 15.92
N SER A 205 -1.80 1.00 15.06
CA SER A 205 -0.43 1.13 14.53
C SER A 205 -0.22 2.45 13.78
N VAL A 206 -1.16 2.85 12.92
CA VAL A 206 -1.09 4.11 12.18
C VAL A 206 -1.25 5.31 13.11
N VAL A 207 -2.22 5.29 14.01
CA VAL A 207 -2.50 6.38 14.95
C VAL A 207 -1.30 6.60 15.88
N TYR A 208 -0.80 5.55 16.52
CA TYR A 208 0.33 5.64 17.47
C TYR A 208 1.61 6.09 16.78
N CYS A 209 1.95 5.48 15.63
CA CYS A 209 3.13 5.85 14.88
C CYS A 209 3.11 7.32 14.45
N ASN A 210 1.96 7.86 14.03
CA ASN A 210 1.85 9.26 13.64
C ASN A 210 1.77 10.21 14.84
N GLY A 211 1.17 9.80 15.96
CA GLY A 211 1.28 10.53 17.23
C GLY A 211 2.74 10.75 17.62
N LEU A 212 3.56 9.70 17.56
CA LEU A 212 4.99 9.77 17.85
C LEU A 212 5.81 10.54 16.80
N ARG A 213 5.44 10.43 15.52
CA ARG A 213 6.15 11.09 14.41
C ARG A 213 6.00 12.61 14.45
N PHE A 214 4.89 13.10 14.98
CA PHE A 214 4.60 14.53 15.03
C PHE A 214 4.45 15.09 16.45
N GLY A 215 4.65 14.26 17.47
CA GLY A 215 4.74 14.64 18.87
C GLY A 215 6.21 14.76 19.33
N GLY A 216 6.39 14.81 20.64
CA GLY A 216 7.68 14.89 21.32
C GLY A 216 7.85 13.81 22.39
N GLU A 217 8.50 14.20 23.48
CA GLU A 217 8.79 13.31 24.60
C GLU A 217 7.52 12.91 25.38
N GLU A 218 6.53 13.80 25.49
CA GLU A 218 5.27 13.54 26.17
C GLU A 218 4.49 12.37 25.54
N GLU A 219 4.29 12.40 24.22
CA GLU A 219 3.61 11.35 23.46
C GLU A 219 4.37 10.03 23.51
N TRP A 220 5.71 10.10 23.49
CA TRP A 220 6.58 8.93 23.57
C TRP A 220 6.51 8.28 24.95
N ASP A 221 6.64 9.07 26.00
CA ASP A 221 6.58 8.60 27.39
C ASP A 221 5.20 8.06 27.73
N PHE A 222 4.13 8.66 27.19
CA PHE A 222 2.77 8.13 27.31
C PHE A 222 2.68 6.68 26.80
N LEU A 223 3.13 6.41 25.57
CA LEU A 223 3.10 5.06 25.02
C LEU A 223 4.09 4.12 25.72
N TRP A 224 5.25 4.61 26.13
CA TRP A 224 6.23 3.82 26.88
C TRP A 224 5.66 3.37 28.24
N ASN A 225 5.06 4.28 28.99
CA ASN A 225 4.40 3.97 30.25
C ASN A 225 3.21 3.04 30.04
N ARG A 226 2.45 3.22 28.95
CA ARG A 226 1.39 2.28 28.56
C ARG A 226 1.97 0.90 28.30
N TYR A 227 3.08 0.77 27.58
CA TYR A 227 3.74 -0.53 27.34
C TYR A 227 4.12 -1.23 28.65
N LEU A 228 4.75 -0.52 29.58
CA LEU A 228 5.22 -1.08 30.85
C LEU A 228 4.07 -1.55 31.75
N ASN A 229 2.95 -0.83 31.76
CA ASN A 229 1.84 -1.10 32.69
C ASN A 229 0.70 -1.93 32.09
N HIS A 230 0.64 -2.08 30.76
CA HIS A 230 -0.48 -2.76 30.13
C HIS A 230 -0.36 -4.29 30.20
N ASN A 231 -1.48 -4.97 30.45
CA ASN A 231 -1.54 -6.42 30.64
C ASN A 231 -1.82 -7.20 29.34
N VAL A 232 -2.19 -6.53 28.25
CA VAL A 232 -2.48 -7.16 26.96
C VAL A 232 -1.24 -7.18 26.07
N ASN A 233 -0.73 -8.38 25.77
CA ASN A 233 0.46 -8.56 24.95
C ASN A 233 0.31 -7.99 23.53
N THR A 234 -0.86 -8.11 22.91
CA THR A 234 -1.08 -7.59 21.55
C THR A 234 -0.89 -6.07 21.46
N GLU A 235 -1.30 -5.33 22.50
CA GLU A 235 -1.04 -3.89 22.60
C GLU A 235 0.45 -3.62 22.77
N GLN A 236 1.13 -4.35 23.65
CA GLN A 236 2.55 -4.20 23.91
C GLN A 236 3.37 -4.39 22.63
N VAL A 237 3.04 -5.40 21.82
CA VAL A 237 3.69 -5.67 20.54
C VAL A 237 3.48 -4.52 19.55
N ILE A 238 2.27 -3.94 19.50
CA ILE A 238 2.01 -2.76 18.66
C ILE A 238 2.87 -1.58 19.12
N ILE A 239 2.89 -1.30 20.42
CA ILE A 239 3.65 -0.17 20.99
C ILE A 239 5.15 -0.33 20.68
N LEU A 240 5.73 -1.51 20.91
CA LEU A 240 7.12 -1.77 20.56
C LEU A 240 7.41 -1.59 19.06
N GLY A 241 6.45 -1.93 18.20
CA GLY A 241 6.58 -1.74 16.76
C GLY A 241 6.54 -0.27 16.31
N VAL A 242 5.93 0.62 17.10
CA VAL A 242 5.71 2.03 16.70
C VAL A 242 6.56 3.05 17.44
N LEU A 243 7.14 2.72 18.61
CA LEU A 243 8.03 3.62 19.36
C LEU A 243 9.22 4.14 18.53
N GLY A 244 9.66 3.37 17.53
CA GLY A 244 10.67 3.77 16.56
C GLY A 244 10.22 4.82 15.53
N CYS A 245 8.93 5.18 15.48
CA CYS A 245 8.38 6.17 14.54
C CYS A 245 8.71 7.62 14.90
N THR A 246 9.30 7.88 16.07
CA THR A 246 9.69 9.23 16.49
C THR A 246 10.69 9.86 15.51
N LYS A 247 10.59 11.19 15.33
CA LYS A 247 11.60 11.98 14.60
C LYS A 247 12.71 12.50 15.51
N ASN A 248 12.58 12.32 16.83
CA ASN A 248 13.53 12.81 17.80
C ASN A 248 14.70 11.81 17.94
N GLU A 249 15.89 12.26 17.57
CA GLU A 249 17.14 11.50 17.64
C GLU A 249 17.42 10.95 19.04
N THR A 250 17.28 11.77 20.08
CA THR A 250 17.51 11.37 21.47
C THR A 250 16.57 10.24 21.89
N LEU A 251 15.30 10.32 21.49
CA LEU A 251 14.30 9.27 21.77
C LEU A 251 14.60 7.98 21.00
N ALA A 252 15.04 8.08 19.74
CA ALA A 252 15.45 6.93 18.94
C ALA A 252 16.64 6.20 19.58
N HIS A 253 17.68 6.92 19.99
CA HIS A 253 18.83 6.35 20.69
C HIS A 253 18.46 5.79 22.07
N ARG A 254 17.62 6.49 22.83
CA ARG A 254 17.08 6.00 24.11
C ARG A 254 16.35 4.68 23.90
N TYR A 255 15.55 4.58 22.85
CA TYR A 255 14.81 3.37 22.53
C TYR A 255 15.72 2.20 22.14
N LEU A 256 16.70 2.42 21.24
CA LEU A 256 17.66 1.39 20.86
C LEU A 256 18.44 0.85 22.07
N ARG A 257 18.87 1.73 22.99
CA ARG A 257 19.57 1.34 24.23
C ARG A 257 18.77 0.40 25.14
N THR A 258 17.44 0.38 25.05
CA THR A 258 16.61 -0.56 25.83
C THR A 258 16.91 -2.02 25.49
N THR A 259 17.43 -2.31 24.29
CA THR A 259 17.78 -3.67 23.84
C THR A 259 19.03 -4.24 24.52
N ILE A 260 19.89 -3.39 25.06
CA ILE A 260 21.15 -3.78 25.72
C ILE A 260 21.16 -3.46 27.22
N THR A 261 20.06 -2.94 27.75
CA THR A 261 19.90 -2.58 29.16
C THR A 261 19.08 -3.67 29.86
N ALA A 262 19.68 -4.36 30.84
CA ALA A 262 19.07 -5.52 31.49
C ALA A 262 17.72 -5.22 32.17
N ASP A 263 17.56 -4.03 32.74
CA ASP A 263 16.37 -3.62 33.49
C ASP A 263 15.49 -2.61 32.72
N SER A 264 15.52 -2.65 31.38
CA SER A 264 14.74 -1.72 30.55
C SER A 264 13.23 -1.96 30.58
N GLY A 265 12.77 -3.07 31.17
CA GLY A 265 11.39 -3.52 31.13
C GLY A 265 11.01 -4.25 29.83
N VAL A 266 11.90 -4.30 28.84
CA VAL A 266 11.69 -5.03 27.58
C VAL A 266 12.18 -6.47 27.72
N ARG A 267 11.32 -7.42 27.35
CA ARG A 267 11.66 -8.85 27.33
C ARG A 267 12.66 -9.15 26.22
N SER A 268 13.64 -10.02 26.50
CA SER A 268 14.67 -10.41 25.52
C SER A 268 14.10 -10.94 24.20
N GLN A 269 12.98 -11.66 24.27
CA GLN A 269 12.27 -12.16 23.08
C GLN A 269 11.70 -11.06 22.18
N ASP A 270 11.57 -9.82 22.66
CA ASP A 270 10.96 -8.72 21.90
C ASP A 270 12.00 -7.72 21.35
N TYR A 271 13.29 -7.89 21.69
CA TYR A 271 14.37 -7.02 21.18
C TYR A 271 14.43 -6.95 19.65
N TYR A 272 14.11 -8.06 18.97
CA TYR A 272 14.12 -8.13 17.50
C TYR A 272 13.09 -7.18 16.84
N ARG A 273 12.12 -6.65 17.59
CA ARG A 273 11.12 -5.69 17.09
C ARG A 273 11.63 -4.25 17.11
N ILE A 274 12.51 -3.94 18.06
CA ILE A 274 12.97 -2.58 18.34
C ILE A 274 13.83 -2.06 17.20
N TYR A 275 14.91 -2.79 16.87
CA TYR A 275 15.86 -2.35 15.84
C TYR A 275 15.18 -2.10 14.48
N PRO A 276 14.35 -3.02 13.93
CA PRO A 276 13.65 -2.78 12.67
C PRO A 276 12.66 -1.61 12.73
N SER A 277 12.06 -1.31 13.88
CA SER A 277 11.13 -0.17 14.00
C SER A 277 11.84 1.17 13.79
N VAL A 278 13.07 1.30 14.30
CA VAL A 278 13.90 2.51 14.11
C VAL A 278 14.54 2.51 12.73
N TYR A 279 15.08 1.38 12.28
CA TYR A 279 15.74 1.26 10.96
C TYR A 279 14.79 1.50 9.79
N ASN A 280 13.52 1.08 9.88
CA ASN A 280 12.54 1.31 8.81
C ASN A 280 11.95 2.73 8.84
N ASN A 281 12.21 3.52 9.89
CA ASN A 281 11.85 4.92 9.92
C ASN A 281 12.87 5.74 9.12
N PRO A 282 12.47 6.54 8.11
CA PRO A 282 13.38 7.41 7.36
C PRO A 282 14.25 8.32 8.23
N TYR A 283 13.76 8.72 9.40
CA TYR A 283 14.48 9.58 10.35
C TYR A 283 15.36 8.77 11.33
N GLY A 284 15.22 7.44 11.37
CA GLY A 284 15.93 6.56 12.29
C GLY A 284 17.06 5.73 11.66
N VAL A 285 17.21 5.75 10.33
CA VAL A 285 18.18 4.90 9.61
C VAL A 285 19.61 5.08 10.12
N GLU A 286 20.09 6.33 10.15
CA GLU A 286 21.46 6.64 10.57
C GLU A 286 21.69 6.29 12.05
N HIS A 287 20.70 6.58 12.92
CA HIS A 287 20.78 6.24 14.34
C HIS A 287 20.81 4.72 14.58
N ALA A 288 20.06 3.95 13.79
CA ALA A 288 20.08 2.50 13.85
C ALA A 288 21.43 1.94 13.38
N ILE A 289 21.99 2.45 12.28
CA ILE A 289 23.31 2.01 11.78
C ILE A 289 24.40 2.34 12.81
N SER A 290 24.46 3.59 13.29
CA SER A 290 25.44 4.05 14.27
C SER A 290 25.38 3.28 15.59
N PHE A 291 24.22 2.71 15.95
CA PHE A 291 24.09 1.90 17.16
C PHE A 291 24.77 0.52 17.07
N LEU A 292 25.02 0.02 15.85
CA LEU A 292 25.70 -1.27 15.63
C LEU A 292 27.22 -1.13 15.46
N GLU A 293 27.72 0.08 15.25
CA GLU A 293 29.15 0.40 15.16
C GLU A 293 29.80 0.50 16.54
#